data_AF-A0A0B3WQN9-F1
#
_entry.id   AF-A0A0B3WQN9-F1
#
_cell.length_a   1.000
_cell.length_b   1.000
_cell.length_c   1.000
_cell.angle_alpha   90.00
_cell.angle_beta   90.00
_cell.angle_gamma   90.00
#
_symmetry.space_group_name_H-M   'P 1'
#
loop_
_entity.id
_entity.type
_entity.pdbx_description
1 polymer ?
#
loop_
_entity_poly.entity_id
_entity_poly.type
_entity_poly.pdbx_seq_one_letter_code
_entity_poly.pdbx_strand_id
1 'polypeptide(L)'
;MNVGDYNNIYNISKNDTCIINLTKTYRSTTEITKFARKLLPENISDEYVERHGDEPSLINFNHKDDMNKKLVEEIKNYQEKNYKSIGIITKTGL
;
A
#
# COMPACT_ATOMS: atom_id res chain seq x y z
N MET A 1 -3.60 18.36 -11.51
CA MET A 1 -4.91 18.69 -12.10
C MET A 1 -5.91 17.72 -11.47
N ASN A 2 -6.75 18.17 -10.55
CA ASN A 2 -7.77 17.32 -9.93
C ASN A 2 -8.84 17.11 -11.01
N VAL A 3 -8.81 15.97 -11.70
CA VAL A 3 -9.70 15.69 -12.84
C VAL A 3 -11.17 15.54 -12.44
N GLY A 4 -11.49 15.64 -11.14
CA GLY A 4 -12.80 15.27 -10.65
C GLY A 4 -13.09 13.80 -10.94
N ASP A 5 -14.28 13.36 -10.59
CA ASP A 5 -14.77 12.02 -10.89
C ASP A 5 -14.57 11.67 -12.38
N TYR A 6 -14.01 10.49 -12.69
CA TYR A 6 -13.82 9.98 -14.05
C TYR A 6 -15.13 9.90 -14.84
N ASN A 7 -16.27 9.83 -14.15
CA ASN A 7 -17.59 9.95 -14.76
C ASN A 7 -17.77 11.25 -15.55
N ASN A 8 -17.08 12.33 -15.17
CA ASN A 8 -17.11 13.60 -15.92
C ASN A 8 -16.55 13.44 -17.33
N ILE A 9 -15.44 12.70 -17.47
CA ILE A 9 -14.82 12.43 -18.77
C ILE A 9 -15.70 11.50 -19.59
N TYR A 10 -16.21 10.42 -18.97
CA TYR A 10 -17.13 9.49 -19.63
C TYR A 10 -18.37 10.20 -20.16
N ASN A 11 -18.95 11.14 -19.40
CA ASN A 11 -20.15 11.88 -19.79
C ASN A 11 -19.95 12.80 -21.00
N ILE A 12 -18.72 13.27 -21.28
CA ILE A 12 -18.42 14.13 -22.43
C ILE A 12 -18.42 13.32 -23.74
N SER A 13 -18.00 12.06 -23.71
CA SER A 13 -17.81 11.23 -24.92
C SER A 13 -18.29 9.80 -24.72
N LYS A 14 -19.55 9.64 -24.28
CA LYS A 14 -20.14 8.34 -23.87
C LYS A 14 -20.06 7.24 -24.94
N ASN A 15 -20.14 7.61 -26.22
CA ASN A 15 -20.19 6.65 -27.31
C ASN A 15 -18.81 6.10 -27.70
N ASP A 16 -17.75 6.83 -27.35
CA ASP A 16 -16.37 6.52 -27.77
C ASP A 16 -15.46 6.16 -26.59
N THR A 17 -16.02 6.14 -25.37
CA THR A 17 -15.26 5.89 -24.14
C THR A 17 -15.91 4.81 -23.27
N CYS A 18 -15.09 4.12 -22.49
CA CYS A 18 -15.57 3.20 -21.45
C CYS A 18 -14.66 3.29 -20.22
N ILE A 19 -15.22 3.00 -19.04
CA ILE A 19 -14.48 2.88 -17.79
C ILE A 19 -14.27 1.41 -17.50
N ILE A 20 -13.02 1.02 -17.26
CA ILE A 20 -12.64 -0.33 -16.89
C ILE A 20 -12.05 -0.28 -15.49
N ASN A 21 -12.68 -0.99 -14.55
CA ASN A 21 -12.22 -1.09 -13.17
C ASN A 21 -11.50 -2.42 -12.95
N LEU A 22 -10.29 -2.37 -12.38
CA LEU A 22 -9.54 -3.55 -11.99
C LEU A 22 -9.75 -3.81 -10.50
N THR A 23 -10.53 -4.84 -10.18
CA THR A 23 -10.98 -5.15 -8.81
C THR A 23 -10.17 -6.28 -8.15
N LYS A 24 -9.05 -6.69 -8.75
CA LYS A 24 -8.21 -7.78 -8.24
C LYS A 24 -6.79 -7.31 -7.97
N THR A 25 -6.29 -7.56 -6.77
CA THR A 25 -4.89 -7.28 -6.41
C THR A 25 -4.01 -8.51 -6.56
N TYR A 26 -2.87 -8.33 -7.23
CA TYR A 26 -1.84 -9.37 -7.45
C TYR A 26 -0.47 -8.97 -6.87
N ARG A 27 -0.31 -7.72 -6.43
CA ARG A 27 0.99 -7.14 -6.07
C ARG A 27 1.36 -7.37 -4.61
N SER A 28 0.38 -7.25 -3.73
CA SER A 28 0.55 -7.32 -2.27
C SER A 28 0.01 -8.63 -1.73
N THR A 29 0.49 -9.03 -0.55
CA THR A 29 -0.08 -10.18 0.16
C THR A 29 -1.49 -9.85 0.67
N THR A 30 -2.23 -10.89 1.00
CA THR A 30 -3.56 -10.79 1.61
C THR A 30 -3.53 -9.95 2.89
N GLU A 31 -2.52 -10.15 3.73
CA GLU A 31 -2.34 -9.49 5.03
C GLU A 31 -2.13 -7.97 4.86
N ILE A 32 -1.18 -7.57 4.00
CA ILE A 32 -0.92 -6.17 3.66
C ILE A 32 -2.17 -5.50 3.08
N THR A 33 -2.89 -6.20 2.17
CA THR A 33 -4.06 -5.61 1.53
C THR A 33 -5.21 -5.43 2.53
N LYS A 34 -5.47 -6.44 3.38
CA LYS A 34 -6.49 -6.35 4.44
C LYS A 34 -6.18 -5.22 5.42
N PHE A 35 -4.93 -5.09 5.84
CA PHE A 35 -4.51 -4.01 6.74
C PHE A 35 -4.75 -2.63 6.11
N ALA A 36 -4.29 -2.43 4.87
CA ALA A 36 -4.45 -1.15 4.17
C ALA A 36 -5.92 -0.76 3.95
N ARG A 37 -6.79 -1.72 3.60
CA ARG A 37 -8.21 -1.44 3.38
C ARG A 37 -8.95 -0.98 4.62
N LYS A 38 -8.57 -1.45 5.81
CA LYS A 38 -9.14 -0.98 7.09
C LYS A 38 -8.86 0.51 7.35
N LEU A 39 -7.87 1.10 6.69
CA LEU A 39 -7.52 2.51 6.82
C LEU A 39 -8.32 3.41 5.86
N LEU A 40 -9.02 2.83 4.88
CA LEU A 40 -9.80 3.58 3.90
C LEU A 40 -11.21 3.85 4.45
N PRO A 41 -11.81 5.01 4.11
CA PRO A 41 -13.15 5.38 4.61
C PRO A 41 -14.26 4.50 4.04
N GLU A 42 -14.06 3.85 2.89
CA GLU A 42 -15.03 2.95 2.27
C GLU A 42 -14.53 1.51 2.24
N ASN A 43 -15.45 0.57 2.49
CA ASN A 43 -15.18 -0.85 2.36
C ASN A 43 -15.10 -1.25 0.88
N ILE A 44 -13.88 -1.32 0.36
CA ILE A 44 -13.64 -1.79 -1.02
C ILE A 44 -13.83 -3.33 -1.07
N SER A 45 -14.86 -3.77 -1.79
CA SER A 45 -15.24 -5.19 -1.96
C SER A 45 -14.49 -5.89 -3.09
N ASP A 46 -13.19 -5.63 -3.21
CA ASP A 46 -12.34 -6.17 -4.28
C ASP A 46 -11.74 -7.52 -3.88
N GLU A 47 -11.57 -8.43 -4.82
CA GLU A 47 -10.98 -9.74 -4.54
C GLU A 47 -9.46 -9.64 -4.39
N TYR A 48 -8.90 -10.43 -3.48
CA TYR A 48 -7.46 -10.60 -3.34
C TYR A 48 -7.09 -11.95 -3.95
N VAL A 49 -6.02 -11.98 -4.73
CA VAL A 49 -5.43 -13.25 -5.15
C VAL A 49 -4.61 -13.80 -3.99
N GLU A 50 -4.79 -15.07 -3.65
CA GLU A 50 -4.22 -15.73 -2.47
C GLU A 50 -2.69 -15.82 -2.55
N ARG A 51 -2.01 -14.75 -2.13
CA ARG A 51 -0.60 -14.78 -1.74
C ARG A 51 -0.50 -14.38 -0.28
N HIS A 52 -0.06 -15.31 0.54
CA HIS A 52 0.13 -15.09 1.97
C HIS A 52 1.56 -14.68 2.28
N GLY A 53 1.72 -13.86 3.31
CA GLY A 53 3.01 -13.50 3.89
C GLY A 53 2.83 -13.06 5.34
N ASP A 54 3.84 -12.36 5.85
CA ASP A 54 3.83 -11.88 7.22
C ASP A 54 2.78 -10.77 7.43
N GLU A 55 2.16 -10.75 8.61
CA GLU A 55 1.26 -9.67 9.02
C GLU A 55 2.03 -8.35 9.21
N PRO A 56 1.48 -7.19 8.78
CA PRO A 56 2.09 -5.90 9.03
C PRO A 56 2.25 -5.62 10.52
N SER A 57 3.44 -5.21 10.95
CA SER A 57 3.71 -4.82 12.33
C SER A 57 3.51 -3.33 12.57
N LEU A 58 2.97 -2.98 13.75
CA LEU A 58 2.87 -1.60 14.22
C LEU A 58 3.66 -1.48 15.52
N ILE A 59 4.74 -0.69 15.49
CA ILE A 59 5.65 -0.51 16.62
C ILE A 59 5.70 0.98 16.95
N ASN A 60 5.42 1.33 18.20
CA ASN A 60 5.51 2.69 18.69
C ASN A 60 6.80 2.89 19.51
N PHE A 61 7.38 4.08 19.43
CA PHE A 61 8.59 4.44 20.17
C PHE A 61 8.40 5.77 20.88
N ASN A 62 8.86 5.86 22.12
CA ASN A 62 8.86 7.10 22.90
C ASN A 62 10.07 7.99 22.59
N HIS A 63 11.17 7.39 22.12
CA HIS A 63 12.42 8.08 21.83
C HIS A 63 12.90 7.75 20.42
N LYS A 64 13.43 8.79 19.74
CA LYS A 64 13.94 8.68 18.37
C LYS A 64 15.12 7.71 18.26
N ASP A 65 15.97 7.65 19.28
CA ASP A 65 17.15 6.78 19.27
C ASP A 65 16.77 5.30 19.29
N ASP A 66 15.70 4.93 20.02
CA ASP A 66 15.19 3.56 20.05
C ASP A 66 14.57 3.18 18.70
N MET A 67 13.83 4.10 18.08
CA MET A 67 13.31 3.92 16.73
C MET A 67 14.44 3.72 15.71
N ASN A 68 15.51 4.53 15.78
CA ASN A 68 16.65 4.43 14.88
C ASN A 68 17.39 3.09 15.05
N LYS A 69 17.61 2.64 16.29
CA LYS A 69 18.23 1.34 16.57
C LYS A 69 17.40 0.20 15.98
N LYS A 70 16.09 0.20 16.20
CA LYS A 70 15.19 -0.83 15.66
C LYS A 70 15.13 -0.80 14.13
N LEU A 71 15.13 0.38 13.51
CA LEU A 71 15.17 0.51 12.05
C LEU A 71 16.42 -0.15 11.47
N VAL A 72 17.60 0.11 12.05
CA VAL A 72 18.87 -0.48 11.60
C VAL A 72 18.88 -2.00 11.77
N GLU A 73 18.33 -2.50 12.87
CA GLU A 73 18.15 -3.94 13.12
C GLU A 73 17.25 -4.59 12.05
N GLU A 74 16.07 -4.02 11.78
CA GLU A 74 15.13 -4.55 10.78
C GLU A 74 15.74 -4.54 9.36
N ILE A 75 16.45 -3.48 8.98
CA ILE A 75 17.13 -3.42 7.68
C ILE A 75 18.13 -4.57 7.54
N LYS A 76 18.94 -4.84 8.57
CA LYS A 76 19.89 -5.97 8.57
C LYS A 76 19.15 -7.31 8.46
N ASN A 77 18.09 -7.49 9.24
CA ASN A 77 17.26 -8.70 9.19
C ASN A 77 16.71 -8.96 7.78
N TYR A 78 16.24 -7.93 7.07
CA TYR A 78 15.75 -8.07 5.69
C TYR A 78 16.88 -8.29 4.67
N GLN A 79 18.06 -7.72 4.87
CA GLN A 79 19.24 -7.99 4.05
C GLN A 79 19.68 -9.46 4.19
N GLU A 80 19.73 -9.99 5.42
CA GLU A 80 20.05 -11.39 5.70
C GLU A 80 19.02 -12.36 5.10
N LYS A 81 17.74 -11.96 5.04
CA LYS A 81 16.68 -12.69 4.35
C LYS A 81 16.74 -12.58 2.80
N ASN A 82 17.76 -11.93 2.24
CA ASN A 82 17.98 -11.77 0.79
C ASN A 82 16.84 -11.05 0.04
N TYR A 83 16.19 -10.08 0.67
CA TYR A 83 15.23 -9.23 -0.03
C TYR A 83 15.92 -8.39 -1.11
N LYS A 84 15.34 -8.32 -2.31
CA LYS A 84 15.93 -7.62 -3.46
C LYS A 84 16.00 -6.09 -3.29
N SER A 85 15.12 -5.53 -2.49
CA SER A 85 14.99 -4.09 -2.28
C SER A 85 14.38 -3.79 -0.93
N ILE A 86 14.83 -2.72 -0.28
CA ILE A 86 14.24 -2.19 0.95
C ILE A 86 13.88 -0.73 0.67
N GLY A 87 12.60 -0.39 0.80
CA GLY A 87 12.10 0.97 0.62
C GLY A 87 11.67 1.57 1.96
N ILE A 88 12.10 2.80 2.24
CA ILE A 88 11.72 3.56 3.44
C ILE A 88 10.94 4.79 2.99
N ILE A 89 9.75 4.98 3.54
CA ILE A 89 8.86 6.10 3.21
C ILE A 89 8.73 7.01 4.43
N THR A 90 8.97 8.30 4.24
CA THR A 90 8.80 9.34 5.27
C THR A 90 7.73 10.35 4.84
N LYS A 91 7.14 11.07 5.80
CA LYS A 91 6.11 12.09 5.52
C LYS A 91 6.63 13.22 4.64
N THR A 92 7.85 13.68 4.91
CA THR A 92 8.51 14.77 4.20
C THR A 92 9.90 14.34 3.77
N GLY A 93 10.37 14.90 2.64
CA GLY A 93 11.79 14.91 2.33
C GLY A 93 12.55 15.76 3.36
N LEU A 94 13.82 15.44 3.55
CA LEU A 94 14.76 16.30 4.27
C LEU A 94 15.01 17.59 3.48
#